data_AF-A0A1B9DTN9-F1
#
_entry.id   AF-A0A1B9DTN9-F1
#
_cell.length_a   1.000
_cell.length_b   1.000
_cell.length_c   1.000
_cell.angle_alpha   90.00
_cell.angle_beta   90.00
_cell.angle_gamma   90.00
#
_symmetry.space_group_name_H-M   'P 1'
#
loop_
_entity.id
_entity.type
_entity.pdbx_description
1 polymer ?
#
loop_
_entity_poly.entity_id
_entity_poly.type
_entity_poly.pdbx_seq_one_letter_code
_entity_poly.pdbx_strand_id
1 'polypeptide(L)'
;MYFLNFNYTPISSIYSELLNKEDSIESRVNFIHGTLGNILENKINFGFGDEMDEDYKMIENIDDNEYLRNFKSFQYLQNSNYNHLLQFINGEKYQVLIVGHSCGLSDRTMLNSIFEHNNCRSIKVFHHEIKDEEGKVIKDNYTEIIQNISRHFNDKKLMRGKIVNKTLCKPLPQIQLLKKD
;
A
#
# COMPACT_ATOMS: atom_id res chain seq x y z
N MET A 1 6.25 3.55 14.03
CA MET A 1 5.27 3.30 12.94
C MET A 1 5.89 3.67 11.60
N TYR A 2 5.63 2.88 10.55
CA TYR A 2 6.18 3.12 9.21
C TYR A 2 5.05 3.32 8.21
N PHE A 3 5.00 4.49 7.58
CA PHE A 3 4.01 4.82 6.56
C PHE A 3 4.61 4.57 5.18
N LEU A 4 4.14 3.53 4.50
CA LEU A 4 4.42 3.33 3.08
C LEU A 4 3.34 4.05 2.26
N ASN A 5 3.68 5.22 1.71
CA ASN A 5 2.74 6.06 0.97
C ASN A 5 2.88 5.83 -0.55
N PHE A 6 1.82 5.31 -1.15
CA PHE A 6 1.68 5.08 -2.58
C PHE A 6 1.14 6.30 -3.33
N ASN A 7 0.62 7.30 -2.61
CA ASN A 7 0.07 8.52 -3.18
C ASN A 7 1.14 9.61 -3.27
N TYR A 8 0.90 10.57 -4.16
CA TYR A 8 1.72 11.76 -4.32
C TYR A 8 1.31 12.92 -3.38
N THR A 9 0.37 12.67 -2.47
CA THR A 9 -0.13 13.68 -1.53
C THR A 9 0.63 13.65 -0.20
N PRO A 10 0.79 14.79 0.49
CA PRO A 10 1.57 14.88 1.72
C PRO A 10 0.84 14.39 2.98
N ILE A 11 -0.34 13.78 2.84
CA ILE A 11 -1.22 13.40 3.97
C ILE A 11 -0.49 12.53 5.01
N SER A 12 0.34 11.58 4.58
CA SER A 12 1.13 10.74 5.48
C SER A 12 2.13 11.52 6.32
N SER A 13 2.70 12.61 5.77
CA SER A 13 3.63 13.48 6.52
C SER A 13 2.92 14.23 7.63
N ILE A 14 1.69 14.71 7.37
CA ILE A 14 0.89 15.40 8.39
C ILE A 14 0.63 14.47 9.57
N TYR A 15 0.21 13.23 9.32
CA TYR A 15 0.02 12.24 10.39
C TYR A 15 1.32 11.91 11.13
N SER A 16 2.42 11.74 10.40
CA SER A 16 3.73 11.45 11.01
C SER A 16 4.19 12.60 11.91
N GLU A 17 4.02 13.85 11.49
CA GLU A 17 4.36 15.02 12.29
C GLU A 17 3.51 15.11 13.56
N LEU A 18 2.20 14.87 13.47
CA LEU A 18 1.31 14.85 14.63
C LEU A 18 1.72 13.78 15.66
N LEU A 19 2.05 12.57 15.20
CA LEU A 19 2.47 11.47 16.07
C LEU A 19 3.82 11.73 16.74
N ASN A 20 4.76 12.34 16.01
CA ASN A 20 6.06 12.70 16.56
C ASN A 20 5.95 13.85 17.58
N LYS A 21 5.03 14.80 17.39
CA LYS A 21 4.79 15.91 18.34
C LYS A 21 4.26 15.46 19.69
N GLU A 22 3.50 14.37 19.72
CA GLU A 22 2.97 13.81 20.96
C GLU A 22 3.99 12.92 21.70
N ASP A 23 5.23 12.80 21.19
CA ASP A 23 6.31 11.92 21.69
C ASP A 23 5.88 10.45 21.96
N SER A 24 4.74 10.06 21.39
CA SER A 24 4.07 8.80 21.74
C SER A 24 4.52 7.66 20.85
N ILE A 25 4.83 7.93 19.57
CA ILE A 25 5.17 6.92 18.57
C ILE A 25 6.17 7.51 17.57
N GLU A 26 7.42 7.03 17.57
CA GLU A 26 8.37 7.34 16.49
C GLU A 26 7.78 6.90 15.15
N SER A 27 7.64 7.83 14.21
CA SER A 27 7.06 7.56 12.90
C SER A 27 7.97 8.01 11.76
N ARG A 28 7.96 7.23 10.67
CA ARG A 28 8.71 7.50 9.44
C ARG A 28 7.80 7.33 8.24
N VAL A 29 8.01 8.16 7.21
CA VAL A 29 7.24 8.13 5.96
C VAL A 29 8.16 7.74 4.80
N ASN A 30 7.74 6.77 4.01
CA ASN A 30 8.36 6.37 2.76
C ASN A 30 7.41 6.68 1.60
N PHE A 31 7.81 7.63 0.75
CA PHE A 31 7.11 7.98 -0.48
C PHE A 31 7.60 7.09 -1.61
N ILE A 32 7.06 5.87 -1.67
CA ILE A 32 7.63 4.80 -2.51
C ILE A 32 7.66 5.16 -4.00
N HIS A 33 6.70 5.95 -4.46
CA HIS A 33 6.62 6.42 -5.84
C HIS A 33 7.26 7.80 -6.07
N GLY A 34 7.97 8.38 -5.11
CA GLY A 34 8.50 9.74 -5.25
C GLY A 34 7.60 10.83 -4.68
N THR A 35 8.07 12.07 -4.75
CA THR A 35 7.40 13.24 -4.16
C THR A 35 7.19 14.33 -5.21
N LEU A 36 6.00 14.97 -5.21
CA LEU A 36 5.73 16.10 -6.10
C LEU A 36 6.75 17.22 -5.90
N GLY A 37 7.23 17.79 -7.01
CA GLY A 37 8.19 18.89 -7.01
C GLY A 37 9.63 18.48 -6.70
N ASN A 38 9.91 17.21 -6.35
CA ASN A 38 11.27 16.73 -6.19
C ASN A 38 11.82 16.24 -7.54
N ILE A 39 12.61 17.09 -8.20
CA ILE A 39 13.20 16.81 -9.51
C ILE A 39 14.61 16.19 -9.45
N LEU A 40 15.22 16.08 -8.27
CA LEU A 40 16.62 15.69 -8.13
C LEU A 40 16.78 14.27 -7.58
N GLU A 41 16.25 13.98 -6.40
CA GLU A 41 16.59 12.75 -5.65
C GLU A 41 15.41 11.78 -5.51
N ASN A 42 14.18 12.30 -5.44
CA ASN A 42 12.98 11.49 -5.27
C ASN A 42 11.96 11.74 -6.38
N LYS A 43 12.41 11.54 -7.62
CA LYS A 43 11.59 11.70 -8.83
C LYS A 43 10.36 10.80 -8.77
N ILE A 44 9.33 11.25 -9.47
CA ILE A 44 8.08 10.51 -9.55
C ILE A 44 8.28 9.23 -10.36
N ASN A 45 7.88 8.10 -9.78
CA ASN A 45 7.93 6.77 -10.40
C ASN A 45 6.56 6.42 -10.99
N PHE A 46 6.42 6.62 -12.29
CA PHE A 46 5.25 6.18 -13.06
C PHE A 46 5.57 4.92 -13.86
N GLY A 47 4.65 3.97 -13.88
CA GLY A 47 4.88 2.72 -14.61
C GLY A 47 4.08 1.53 -14.12
N PHE A 48 4.43 0.38 -14.67
CA PHE A 48 3.88 -0.93 -14.32
C PHE A 48 4.68 -1.55 -13.18
N GLY A 49 3.97 -2.13 -12.21
CA GLY A 49 4.53 -2.73 -11.00
C GLY A 49 4.16 -4.19 -10.80
N ASP A 50 3.67 -4.85 -11.84
CA ASP A 50 3.34 -6.27 -11.84
C ASP A 50 4.31 -7.03 -12.75
N GLU A 51 5.36 -7.57 -12.15
CA GLU A 51 6.37 -8.41 -12.83
C GLU A 51 6.07 -9.90 -12.66
N MET A 52 5.02 -10.21 -11.88
CA MET A 52 4.56 -11.58 -11.68
C MET A 52 3.60 -12.02 -12.79
N ASP A 53 3.15 -11.08 -13.61
CA ASP A 53 2.27 -11.33 -14.74
C ASP A 53 2.97 -12.12 -15.87
N GLU A 54 2.22 -12.92 -16.61
CA GLU A 54 2.75 -13.67 -17.75
C GLU A 54 3.13 -12.73 -18.91
N ASP A 55 2.40 -11.62 -19.07
CA ASP A 55 2.67 -10.60 -20.09
C ASP A 55 4.04 -9.94 -19.84
N TYR A 56 4.47 -9.80 -18.58
CA TYR A 56 5.81 -9.28 -18.26
C TYR A 56 6.90 -10.16 -18.87
N LYS A 57 6.78 -11.48 -18.71
CA LYS A 57 7.76 -12.42 -19.27
C LYS A 57 7.80 -12.36 -20.80
N MET A 58 6.65 -12.15 -21.43
CA MET A 58 6.62 -11.97 -22.88
C MET A 58 7.39 -10.72 -23.30
N ILE A 59 7.21 -9.61 -22.58
CA ILE A 59 7.92 -8.35 -22.83
C ILE A 59 9.43 -8.50 -22.60
N GLU A 60 9.84 -9.13 -21.50
CA GLU A 60 11.25 -9.37 -21.18
C GLU A 60 11.97 -10.18 -22.29
N ASN A 61 11.28 -11.15 -22.89
CA ASN A 61 11.82 -11.98 -23.97
C ASN A 61 11.96 -11.28 -25.33
N ILE A 62 11.41 -10.06 -25.50
CA ILE A 62 11.57 -9.28 -26.74
C ILE A 62 13.02 -8.76 -26.88
N ASP A 63 13.79 -8.73 -25.78
CA ASP A 63 15.19 -8.28 -25.73
C ASP A 63 15.39 -6.85 -26.27
N ASP A 64 14.39 -5.98 -26.04
CA ASP A 64 14.45 -4.54 -26.32
C ASP A 64 14.10 -3.75 -25.05
N ASN A 65 15.11 -3.05 -24.54
CA ASN A 65 15.06 -2.29 -23.30
C ASN A 65 14.02 -1.15 -23.32
N GLU A 66 13.57 -0.69 -24.48
CA GLU A 66 12.56 0.37 -24.55
C GLU A 66 11.22 -0.11 -23.98
N TYR A 67 10.88 -1.40 -24.13
CA TYR A 67 9.68 -1.97 -23.51
C TYR A 67 9.80 -2.09 -21.98
N LEU A 68 11.03 -2.17 -21.46
CA LEU A 68 11.28 -2.28 -20.02
C LEU A 68 11.34 -0.92 -19.30
N ARG A 69 11.44 0.17 -20.05
CA ARG A 69 11.68 1.55 -19.56
C ARG A 69 10.71 2.02 -18.48
N ASN A 70 9.44 1.60 -18.56
CA ASN A 70 8.38 2.05 -17.65
C ASN A 70 7.99 1.00 -16.61
N PHE A 71 8.85 0.01 -16.34
CA PHE A 71 8.67 -0.86 -15.18
C PHE A 71 9.24 -0.21 -13.93
N LYS A 72 8.46 -0.26 -12.85
CA LYS A 72 8.78 0.42 -11.59
C LYS A 72 9.96 -0.20 -10.86
N SER A 73 10.25 -1.50 -11.02
CA SER A 73 11.46 -2.12 -10.44
C SER A 73 12.73 -1.37 -10.76
N PHE A 74 12.94 -1.03 -12.03
CA PHE A 74 14.12 -0.29 -12.46
C PHE A 74 14.16 1.13 -11.89
N GLN A 75 12.99 1.76 -11.73
CA GLN A 75 12.86 3.09 -11.13
C GLN A 75 13.12 3.06 -9.61
N TYR A 76 12.73 1.97 -8.92
CA TYR A 76 13.02 1.78 -7.50
C TYR A 76 14.51 1.64 -7.20
N LEU A 77 15.34 1.32 -8.19
CA LEU A 77 16.80 1.31 -8.08
C LEU A 77 17.43 2.71 -8.16
N GLN A 78 16.68 3.72 -8.60
CA GLN A 78 17.19 5.08 -8.78
C GLN A 78 17.24 5.89 -7.47
N ASN A 79 16.66 5.36 -6.39
CA ASN A 79 16.70 5.98 -5.06
C ASN A 79 16.66 4.92 -3.95
N SER A 80 16.77 5.37 -2.69
CA SER A 80 16.84 4.48 -1.53
C SER A 80 15.48 4.06 -0.97
N ASN A 81 14.35 4.50 -1.52
CA ASN A 81 13.04 4.26 -0.91
C ASN A 81 12.69 2.78 -0.81
N TYR A 82 12.91 2.02 -1.88
CA TYR A 82 12.65 0.58 -1.86
C TYR A 82 13.62 -0.14 -0.91
N ASN A 83 14.88 0.28 -0.87
CA ASN A 83 15.86 -0.24 0.10
C ASN A 83 15.45 0.02 1.55
N HIS A 84 14.92 1.21 1.86
CA HIS A 84 14.40 1.53 3.19
C HIS A 84 13.20 0.66 3.56
N LEU A 85 12.33 0.34 2.59
CA LEU A 85 11.23 -0.61 2.80
C LEU A 85 11.76 -2.01 3.12
N LEU A 86 12.72 -2.50 2.33
CA LEU A 86 13.35 -3.81 2.55
C LEU A 86 14.02 -3.89 3.91
N GLN A 87 14.76 -2.86 4.33
CA GLN A 87 15.37 -2.80 5.66
C GLN A 87 14.32 -2.86 6.77
N PHE A 88 13.20 -2.14 6.61
CA PHE A 88 12.11 -2.16 7.59
C PHE A 88 11.47 -3.54 7.74
N ILE A 89 11.09 -4.19 6.63
CA ILE A 89 10.40 -5.50 6.69
C ILE A 89 11.33 -6.63 7.14
N ASN A 90 12.63 -6.52 6.87
CA ASN A 90 13.65 -7.48 7.30
C ASN A 90 14.03 -7.33 8.78
N GLY A 91 13.80 -6.16 9.40
CA GLY A 91 14.20 -5.88 10.77
C GLY A 91 13.42 -6.69 11.81
N GLU A 92 12.18 -6.27 12.10
CA GLU A 92 11.38 -6.82 13.20
C GLU A 92 10.04 -7.37 12.72
N LYS A 93 9.34 -8.12 13.59
CA LYS A 93 7.96 -8.56 13.31
C LYS A 93 7.04 -7.35 13.16
N TYR A 94 6.18 -7.37 12.15
CA TYR A 94 5.26 -6.25 11.88
C TYR A 94 3.84 -6.72 11.57
N GLN A 95 2.90 -5.78 11.71
CA GLN A 95 1.51 -5.89 11.26
C GLN A 95 1.29 -4.83 10.17
N VAL A 96 0.58 -5.23 9.12
CA VAL A 96 0.18 -4.32 8.04
C VAL A 96 -1.20 -3.75 8.34
N LEU A 97 -1.30 -2.42 8.26
CA LEU A 97 -2.57 -1.70 8.32
C LEU A 97 -2.86 -1.13 6.92
N ILE A 98 -3.94 -1.60 6.30
CA ILE A 98 -4.37 -1.12 4.99
C ILE A 98 -5.39 0.00 5.18
N VAL A 99 -5.01 1.19 4.74
CA VAL A 99 -5.85 2.39 4.73
C VAL A 99 -5.97 2.88 3.29
N GLY A 100 -7.17 2.79 2.72
CA GLY A 100 -7.45 3.22 1.36
C GLY A 100 -8.05 2.11 0.49
N HIS A 101 -8.52 2.50 -0.69
CA HIS A 101 -9.28 1.64 -1.60
C HIS A 101 -8.41 0.92 -2.64
N SER A 102 -7.28 1.53 -3.02
CA SER A 102 -6.55 1.21 -4.26
C SER A 102 -5.48 0.11 -4.13
N CYS A 103 -5.59 -0.77 -3.14
CA CYS A 103 -4.65 -1.89 -3.01
C CYS A 103 -4.80 -2.93 -4.13
N GLY A 104 -5.79 -2.85 -5.03
CA GLY A 104 -6.00 -3.83 -6.11
C GLY A 104 -5.14 -3.66 -7.37
N LEU A 105 -4.64 -2.45 -7.63
CA LEU A 105 -3.88 -2.09 -8.84
C LEU A 105 -2.45 -1.58 -8.52
N SER A 106 -2.07 -1.63 -7.25
CA SER A 106 -0.74 -1.21 -6.79
C SER A 106 0.33 -2.26 -7.15
N ASP A 107 1.61 -1.88 -7.10
CA ASP A 107 2.77 -2.75 -7.36
C ASP A 107 2.65 -4.13 -6.69
N ARG A 108 2.23 -5.13 -7.48
CA ARG A 108 1.94 -6.47 -7.01
C ARG A 108 3.17 -7.16 -6.46
N THR A 109 4.30 -7.04 -7.16
CA THR A 109 5.57 -7.63 -6.72
C THR A 109 6.00 -7.08 -5.36
N MET A 110 5.85 -5.78 -5.13
CA MET A 110 6.18 -5.16 -3.85
C MET A 110 5.19 -5.56 -2.74
N LEU A 111 3.88 -5.52 -3.01
CA LEU A 111 2.88 -5.88 -2.00
C LEU A 111 2.97 -7.36 -1.64
N ASN A 112 3.25 -8.25 -2.60
CA ASN A 112 3.55 -9.65 -2.34
C ASN A 112 4.74 -9.79 -1.37
N SER A 113 5.84 -9.08 -1.64
CA SER A 113 7.04 -9.07 -0.79
C SER A 113 6.72 -8.67 0.66
N ILE A 114 5.85 -7.66 0.87
CA ILE A 114 5.43 -7.23 2.21
C ILE A 114 4.49 -8.24 2.87
N PHE A 115 3.50 -8.76 2.12
CA PHE A 115 2.44 -9.57 2.68
C PHE A 115 2.89 -10.99 3.00
N GLU A 116 3.70 -11.60 2.12
CA GLU A 116 4.18 -12.95 2.29
C GLU A 116 5.46 -13.04 3.14
N HIS A 117 6.10 -11.91 3.45
CA HIS A 117 7.29 -11.87 4.31
C HIS A 117 7.12 -12.66 5.63
N ASN A 118 8.19 -13.32 6.07
CA ASN A 118 8.21 -14.12 7.30
C ASN A 118 7.95 -13.29 8.57
N ASN A 119 8.30 -12.01 8.55
CA ASN A 119 8.06 -11.08 9.65
C ASN A 119 6.65 -10.48 9.66
N CYS A 120 5.90 -10.57 8.56
CA CYS A 120 4.50 -10.12 8.50
C CYS A 120 3.61 -11.06 9.30
N ARG A 121 3.02 -10.55 10.38
CA ARG A 121 2.19 -11.34 11.31
C ARG A 121 0.71 -11.31 10.99
N SER A 122 0.23 -10.18 10.46
CA SER A 122 -1.18 -10.02 10.13
C SER A 122 -1.38 -8.80 9.24
N ILE A 123 -2.49 -8.81 8.51
CA ILE A 123 -2.94 -7.73 7.64
C ILE A 123 -4.34 -7.34 8.08
N LYS A 124 -4.46 -6.11 8.59
CA LYS A 124 -5.72 -5.54 9.06
C LYS A 124 -6.18 -4.46 8.10
N VAL A 125 -7.45 -4.54 7.71
CA VAL A 125 -8.05 -3.62 6.74
C VAL A 125 -8.99 -2.64 7.44
N PHE A 126 -8.82 -1.36 7.15
CA PHE A 126 -9.81 -0.34 7.46
C PHE A 126 -10.72 -0.14 6.25
N HIS A 127 -11.99 -0.55 6.40
CA HIS A 127 -12.96 -0.53 5.32
C HIS A 127 -13.83 0.73 5.37
N HIS A 128 -14.42 1.08 4.25
CA HIS A 128 -15.36 2.17 4.11
C HIS A 128 -16.79 1.65 4.22
N GLU A 129 -17.58 2.24 5.11
CA GLU A 129 -19.01 1.97 5.25
C GLU A 129 -19.81 3.00 4.44
N ILE A 130 -20.86 2.57 3.78
CA ILE A 130 -21.85 3.47 3.17
C ILE A 130 -23.03 3.48 4.13
N LYS A 131 -23.44 4.67 4.54
CA LYS A 131 -24.55 4.89 5.46
C LYS A 131 -25.70 5.57 4.74
N ASP A 132 -26.93 5.26 5.14
CA ASP A 132 -28.12 5.99 4.71
C ASP A 132 -28.26 7.33 5.47
N GLU A 133 -29.35 8.05 5.21
CA GLU A 133 -29.61 9.36 5.82
C GLU A 133 -29.86 9.28 7.34
N GLU A 134 -30.26 8.12 7.83
CA GLU A 134 -30.46 7.84 9.26
C GLU A 134 -29.15 7.38 9.96
N GLY A 135 -28.06 7.27 9.18
CA GLY A 135 -26.75 6.87 9.69
C GLY A 135 -26.56 5.35 9.83
N LYS A 136 -27.47 4.54 9.32
CA LYS A 136 -27.37 3.07 9.33
C LYS A 136 -26.49 2.59 8.19
N VAL A 137 -25.60 1.65 8.49
CA VAL A 137 -24.70 1.04 7.51
C VAL A 137 -25.51 0.16 6.55
N ILE A 138 -25.49 0.52 5.27
CA ILE A 138 -26.18 -0.22 4.19
C ILE A 138 -25.22 -1.11 3.39
N LYS A 139 -23.93 -0.74 3.32
CA LYS A 139 -22.91 -1.47 2.58
C LYS A 139 -21.53 -1.17 3.14
N ASP A 140 -20.58 -2.07 2.90
CA ASP A 140 -19.16 -1.77 3.07
C ASP A 140 -18.33 -2.36 1.92
N ASN A 141 -17.08 -1.93 1.82
CA ASN A 141 -16.14 -2.39 0.80
C ASN A 141 -15.12 -3.41 1.33
N TYR A 142 -15.33 -4.01 2.50
CA TYR A 142 -14.35 -4.93 3.10
C TYR A 142 -14.04 -6.08 2.14
N THR A 143 -15.07 -6.72 1.59
CA THR A 143 -14.92 -7.86 0.67
C THR A 143 -14.13 -7.48 -0.58
N GLU A 144 -14.35 -6.29 -1.12
CA GLU A 144 -13.63 -5.79 -2.30
C GLU A 144 -12.14 -5.60 -1.99
N ILE A 145 -11.81 -5.01 -0.84
CA ILE A 145 -10.42 -4.83 -0.43
C ILE A 145 -9.74 -6.19 -0.25
N ILE A 146 -10.41 -7.17 0.37
CA ILE A 146 -9.84 -8.52 0.52
C ILE A 146 -9.64 -9.21 -0.84
N GLN A 147 -10.59 -9.09 -1.77
CA GLN A 147 -10.43 -9.62 -3.13
C GLN A 147 -9.24 -8.99 -3.84
N ASN A 148 -9.04 -7.67 -3.68
CA ASN A 148 -7.90 -6.94 -4.20
C ASN A 148 -6.57 -7.42 -3.59
N ILE A 149 -6.52 -7.54 -2.26
CA ILE A 149 -5.35 -8.06 -1.54
C ILE A 149 -5.04 -9.50 -1.96
N SER A 150 -6.06 -10.32 -2.23
CA SER A 150 -5.87 -11.73 -2.58
C SER A 150 -5.04 -11.95 -3.85
N ARG A 151 -5.00 -10.97 -4.77
CA ARG A 151 -4.20 -11.03 -6.01
C ARG A 151 -2.70 -10.93 -5.74
N HIS A 152 -2.32 -10.37 -4.60
CA HIS A 152 -0.92 -10.20 -4.17
C HIS A 152 -0.36 -11.41 -3.42
N PHE A 153 -1.13 -12.49 -3.26
CA PHE A 153 -0.68 -13.72 -2.61
C PHE A 153 -0.50 -14.84 -3.62
N ASN A 154 0.66 -15.49 -3.57
CA ASN A 154 0.92 -16.78 -4.19
C ASN A 154 0.36 -17.91 -3.33
N ASP A 155 0.55 -17.84 -2.01
CA ASP A 155 0.05 -18.83 -1.06
C ASP A 155 -1.30 -18.40 -0.45
N LYS A 156 -2.39 -19.02 -0.92
CA LYS A 156 -3.74 -18.77 -0.40
C LYS A 156 -3.96 -19.29 1.02
N LYS A 157 -3.18 -20.26 1.49
CA LYS A 157 -3.22 -20.71 2.89
C LYS A 157 -2.60 -19.66 3.79
N LEU A 158 -1.44 -19.12 3.40
CA LEU A 158 -0.78 -18.01 4.10
C LEU A 158 -1.68 -16.77 4.15
N MET A 159 -2.33 -16.43 3.03
CA MET A 159 -3.31 -15.36 2.95
C MET A 159 -4.40 -15.47 4.02
N ARG A 160 -5.08 -16.63 4.10
CA ARG A 160 -6.16 -16.86 5.07
C ARG A 160 -5.67 -16.81 6.52
N GLY A 161 -4.41 -17.16 6.77
CA GLY A 161 -3.79 -17.06 8.10
C GLY A 161 -3.37 -15.65 8.50
N LYS A 162 -3.01 -14.80 7.53
CA LYS A 162 -2.53 -13.43 7.79
C LYS A 162 -3.64 -12.38 7.77
N ILE A 163 -4.69 -12.55 6.96
CA ILE A 163 -5.79 -11.58 6.88
C ILE A 163 -6.63 -11.66 8.16
N VAL A 164 -6.73 -10.52 8.84
CA VAL A 164 -7.53 -10.39 10.07
C VAL A 164 -9.02 -10.52 9.75
N ASN A 165 -9.77 -11.23 10.59
CA ASN A 165 -11.22 -11.38 10.42
C ASN A 165 -11.93 -10.01 10.45
N LYS A 166 -12.97 -9.84 9.62
CA LYS A 166 -13.78 -8.61 9.54
C LYS A 166 -14.28 -8.12 10.91
N THR A 167 -14.68 -9.04 11.79
CA THR A 167 -15.16 -8.72 13.15
C THR A 167 -14.12 -8.02 14.03
N LEU A 168 -12.83 -8.18 13.72
CA LEU A 168 -11.71 -7.54 14.40
C LEU A 168 -11.17 -6.31 13.63
N CYS A 169 -11.77 -6.02 12.47
CA CYS A 169 -11.50 -4.85 11.66
C CYS A 169 -12.42 -3.70 12.08
N LYS A 170 -12.03 -2.46 11.74
CA LYS A 170 -12.81 -1.27 12.04
C LYS A 170 -13.06 -0.48 10.76
N PRO A 171 -14.19 0.22 10.64
CA PRO A 171 -14.38 1.16 9.56
C PRO A 171 -13.38 2.31 9.69
N LEU A 172 -12.96 2.86 8.55
CA LEU A 172 -12.18 4.09 8.51
C LEU A 172 -13.07 5.25 8.94
N PRO A 173 -12.61 6.16 9.84
CA PRO A 173 -13.39 7.33 10.20
C PRO A 173 -13.77 8.16 8.97
N GLN A 174 -15.06 8.48 8.85
CA GLN A 174 -15.60 9.30 7.76
C GLN A 174 -16.02 10.65 8.32
N ILE A 175 -15.46 11.72 7.77
CA ILE A 175 -15.94 13.08 8.05
C ILE A 175 -17.23 13.25 7.26
N GLN A 176 -18.35 13.49 7.96
CA GLN A 176 -19.57 13.93 7.30
C GLN A 176 -19.35 15.37 6.82
N LEU A 177 -19.19 15.54 5.51
CA LEU A 177 -19.25 16.86 4.92
C LEU A 177 -20.69 17.36 5.05
N LEU A 178 -20.86 18.60 5.53
CA LEU A 178 -22.16 19.24 5.57
C LEU A 178 -22.77 19.21 4.17
N LYS A 179 -23.98 18.65 4.04
CA LYS A 179 -24.73 18.78 2.79
C LYS A 179 -24.94 20.28 2.57
N LYS A 180 -24.49 20.79 1.42
CA LYS A 180 -24.76 22.17 1.01
C LYS A 180 -26.24 22.21 0.61
N ASP A 181 -27.04 22.98 1.33
CA ASP A 181 -28.45 23.24 1.00
C ASP A 181 -28.61 23.85 -0.40
#